data_AF-A0A699TNU2-F1
#
_entry.id   AF-A0A699TNU2-F1
#
_cell.length_a   1.000
_cell.length_b   1.000
_cell.length_c   1.000
_cell.angle_alpha   90.00
_cell.angle_beta   90.00
_cell.angle_gamma   90.00
#
_symmetry.space_group_name_H-M   'P 1'
#
loop_
_entity.id
_entity.type
_entity.pdbx_description
1 polymer ?
#
loop_
_entity_poly.entity_id
_entity_poly.type
_entity_poly.pdbx_seq_one_letter_code
_entity_poly.pdbx_strand_id
1 'polypeptide(L)'
;ANEQVIDGRGWRSGAVIEKREIPMYYFKITAYADELLESLDELTGWPEQVKTMQRNWIGKSRGMEVQFPYDQASIGEAVPAHDERDFEFATKYDLPIKPVVRTSAGDTSPAPWQDAYGEHGQLINSGEFDGLDFAGAFDAIEAALLKKELGKSRTQFRL
;
A
#
# COMPACT_ATOMS: atom_id res chain seq x y z
N ALA A 1 22.03 13.63 11.39
CA ALA A 1 20.77 12.87 11.57
C ALA A 1 19.64 13.57 10.81
N ASN A 2 18.51 12.90 10.54
CA ASN A 2 17.41 13.50 9.76
C ASN A 2 16.89 14.78 10.43
N GLU A 3 16.87 14.83 11.76
CA GLU A 3 16.45 15.96 12.60
C GLU A 3 17.38 17.19 12.48
N GLN A 4 18.56 17.02 11.87
CA GLN A 4 19.53 18.11 11.64
C GLN A 4 19.43 18.70 10.22
N VAL A 5 18.43 18.27 9.45
CA VAL A 5 18.12 18.77 8.12
C VAL A 5 16.84 19.59 8.18
N ILE A 6 16.94 20.88 7.88
CA ILE A 6 15.82 21.82 7.85
C ILE A 6 15.71 22.35 6.42
N ASP A 7 14.56 22.14 5.78
CA ASP A 7 14.28 22.55 4.39
C ASP A 7 15.39 22.14 3.39
N GLY A 8 15.88 20.91 3.52
CA GLY A 8 16.94 20.36 2.66
C GLY A 8 18.35 20.90 2.93
N ARG A 9 18.55 21.63 4.04
CA ARG A 9 19.84 22.23 4.42
C ARG A 9 20.30 21.80 5.81
N GLY A 10 21.61 21.82 6.02
CA GLY A 10 22.20 21.53 7.33
C GLY A 10 21.90 22.64 8.33
N TRP A 11 21.34 22.29 9.49
CA TRP A 11 20.86 23.25 10.51
C TRP A 11 21.91 24.26 11.02
N ARG A 12 23.20 23.93 10.99
CA ARG A 12 24.29 24.82 11.43
C ARG A 12 25.02 25.51 10.28
N SER A 13 25.22 24.81 9.17
CA SER A 13 26.04 25.31 8.06
C SER A 13 25.22 26.03 7.00
N GLY A 14 23.91 25.81 6.93
CA GLY A 14 23.04 26.29 5.84
C GLY A 14 23.33 25.66 4.47
N ALA A 15 24.31 24.74 4.41
CA ALA A 15 24.71 24.06 3.18
C ALA A 15 23.60 23.10 2.72
N VAL A 16 23.43 22.98 1.41
CA VAL A 16 22.49 22.03 0.81
C VAL A 16 22.93 20.60 1.14
N ILE A 17 21.99 19.77 1.58
CA ILE A 17 22.24 18.36 1.88
C ILE A 17 22.09 17.53 0.61
N GLU A 18 23.03 16.63 0.38
CA GLU A 18 23.02 15.66 -0.70
C GLU A 18 22.76 14.25 -0.15
N LYS A 19 21.96 13.44 -0.85
CA LYS A 19 21.86 12.02 -0.57
C LYS A 19 23.11 11.33 -1.12
N ARG A 20 23.75 10.51 -0.29
CA ARG A 20 24.90 9.68 -0.68
C ARG A 20 24.67 8.25 -0.24
N GLU A 21 25.04 7.32 -1.12
CA GLU A 21 25.10 5.91 -0.77
C GLU A 21 26.45 5.63 -0.12
N ILE A 22 26.40 5.12 1.11
CA ILE A 22 27.59 4.80 1.91
C ILE A 22 27.40 3.37 2.41
N PRO A 23 28.39 2.48 2.24
CA PRO A 23 28.33 1.14 2.81
C PRO A 23 28.14 1.22 4.33
N MET A 24 27.11 0.53 4.83
CA MET A 24 26.79 0.47 6.24
C MET A 24 26.39 -0.95 6.63
N TYR A 25 26.47 -1.26 7.92
CA TYR A 25 25.99 -2.52 8.47
C TYR A 25 24.53 -2.38 8.90
N TYR A 26 23.74 -3.42 8.65
CA TYR A 26 22.33 -3.48 9.02
C TYR A 26 22.04 -4.80 9.72
N PHE A 27 21.21 -4.76 10.76
CA PHE A 27 20.61 -5.96 11.31
C PHE A 27 19.45 -6.40 10.40
N LYS A 28 19.38 -7.69 10.09
CA LYS A 28 18.26 -8.28 9.35
C LYS A 28 17.07 -8.52 10.30
N ILE A 29 16.61 -7.46 10.98
CA ILE A 29 15.50 -7.51 11.93
C ILE A 29 14.19 -7.97 11.26
N THR A 30 14.05 -7.71 9.96
CA THR A 30 12.92 -8.18 9.15
C THR A 30 12.78 -9.71 9.11
N ALA A 31 13.85 -10.46 9.38
CA ALA A 31 13.77 -11.92 9.53
C ALA A 31 12.98 -12.35 10.78
N TYR A 32 12.80 -11.45 11.75
CA TYR A 32 12.08 -11.67 13.01
C TYR A 32 10.75 -10.91 13.04
N ALA A 33 10.29 -10.33 11.93
CA ALA A 33 9.11 -9.46 11.93
C ALA A 33 7.83 -10.19 12.39
N ASP A 34 7.67 -11.46 12.02
CA ASP A 34 6.55 -12.30 12.48
C ASP A 34 6.64 -12.58 13.98
N GLU A 35 7.80 -13.05 14.46
CA GLU A 35 8.03 -13.32 15.88
C GLU A 35 7.80 -12.07 16.74
N LEU A 36 8.35 -10.93 16.33
CA LEU A 36 8.15 -9.65 17.01
C LEU A 36 6.68 -9.24 17.07
N LEU A 37 5.90 -9.53 16.03
CA LEU A 37 4.49 -9.19 15.97
C LEU A 37 3.65 -10.12 16.86
N GLU A 38 3.90 -11.42 16.79
CA GLU A 38 3.18 -12.46 17.53
C GLU A 38 3.45 -12.35 19.04
N SER A 39 4.70 -12.11 19.44
CA SER A 39 5.07 -11.98 20.85
C SER A 39 4.44 -10.75 21.54
N LEU A 40 3.90 -9.76 20.81
CA LEU A 40 3.18 -8.63 21.44
C LEU A 40 1.95 -9.08 22.23
N ASP A 41 1.33 -10.18 21.82
CA ASP A 41 0.13 -10.71 22.48
C ASP A 41 0.46 -11.33 23.84
N GLU A 42 1.69 -11.82 24.03
CA GLU A 42 2.19 -12.38 25.29
C GLU A 42 2.51 -11.31 26.36
N LEU A 43 2.68 -10.05 25.94
CA LEU A 43 3.05 -8.93 26.82
C LEU A 43 1.85 -8.43 27.66
N THR A 44 1.34 -9.25 28.59
CA THR A 44 0.13 -8.95 29.38
C THR A 44 0.21 -7.67 30.23
N GLY A 45 1.42 -7.22 30.59
CA GLY A 45 1.65 -5.99 31.38
C GLY A 45 1.84 -4.71 30.57
N TRP A 46 1.81 -4.77 29.23
CA TRP A 46 2.06 -3.60 28.38
C TRP A 46 0.76 -2.83 28.07
N PRO A 47 0.80 -1.49 28.04
CA PRO A 47 -0.34 -0.69 27.60
C PRO A 47 -0.72 -1.01 26.15
N GLU A 48 -2.01 -1.16 25.88
CA GLU A 48 -2.49 -1.54 24.54
C GLU A 48 -2.09 -0.52 23.48
N GLN A 49 -2.05 0.77 23.82
CA GLN A 49 -1.59 1.83 22.91
C GLN A 49 -0.17 1.58 22.39
N VAL A 50 0.73 1.09 23.25
CA VAL A 50 2.11 0.79 22.86
C VAL A 50 2.16 -0.43 21.96
N LYS A 51 1.36 -1.47 22.26
CA LYS A 51 1.24 -2.63 21.37
C LYS A 51 0.68 -2.24 20.01
N THR A 52 -0.36 -1.41 19.97
CA THR A 52 -0.92 -0.88 18.71
C THR A 52 0.13 -0.10 17.91
N MET A 53 0.91 0.77 18.56
CA MET A 53 2.01 1.48 17.90
C MET A 53 3.03 0.51 17.28
N GLN A 54 3.42 -0.55 18.01
CA GLN A 54 4.35 -1.57 17.51
C GLN A 54 3.76 -2.38 16.36
N ARG A 55 2.50 -2.83 16.45
CA ARG A 55 1.82 -3.53 15.35
C ARG A 55 1.74 -2.67 14.09
N ASN A 56 1.43 -1.37 14.25
CA ASN A 56 1.39 -0.42 13.14
C ASN A 56 2.79 -0.13 12.57
N TRP A 57 3.82 -0.08 13.42
CA TRP A 57 5.20 0.12 12.98
C TRP A 57 5.71 -1.09 12.18
N ILE A 58 5.53 -2.30 12.71
CA ILE A 58 5.90 -3.56 12.03
C ILE A 58 5.10 -3.69 10.73
N GLY A 59 3.80 -3.39 10.78
CA GLY A 59 2.95 -3.20 9.61
C GLY A 59 2.89 -4.42 8.69
N LYS A 60 2.49 -5.57 9.22
CA LYS A 60 2.27 -6.79 8.42
C LYS A 60 1.06 -6.62 7.51
N SER A 61 1.25 -6.84 6.22
CA SER A 61 0.19 -6.80 5.22
C SER A 61 0.22 -8.07 4.38
N ARG A 62 -0.94 -8.75 4.25
CA ARG A 62 -1.14 -9.80 3.26
C ARG A 62 -1.56 -9.14 1.95
N GLY A 63 -0.82 -9.41 0.89
CA GLY A 63 -1.15 -8.95 -0.45
C GLY A 63 -0.78 -10.01 -1.47
N MET A 64 -0.65 -9.56 -2.72
CA MET A 64 -0.31 -10.40 -3.85
C MET A 64 0.72 -9.69 -4.71
N GLU A 65 1.72 -10.43 -5.15
CA GLU A 65 2.62 -9.97 -6.22
C GLU A 65 1.95 -10.32 -7.54
N VAL A 66 1.67 -9.30 -8.36
CA VAL A 66 1.04 -9.43 -9.67
C VAL A 66 2.08 -9.13 -10.74
N GLN A 67 2.10 -9.95 -11.79
CA GLN A 67 3.00 -9.79 -12.92
C GLN A 67 2.21 -9.27 -14.12
N PHE A 68 2.64 -8.12 -14.62
CA PHE A 68 2.13 -7.55 -15.85
C PHE A 68 3.14 -7.81 -16.97
N PRO A 69 2.73 -8.37 -18.12
CA PRO A 69 3.61 -8.39 -19.29
C PRO A 69 3.97 -6.95 -19.65
N TYR A 70 5.23 -6.73 -20.01
CA TYR A 70 5.68 -5.41 -20.41
C TYR A 70 4.93 -4.96 -21.67
N ASP A 71 4.19 -3.87 -21.53
CA ASP A 71 3.60 -3.11 -22.62
C ASP A 71 3.86 -1.62 -22.34
N GLN A 72 4.27 -0.87 -23.35
CA GLN A 72 4.44 0.58 -23.18
C GLN A 72 3.11 1.26 -22.82
N ALA A 73 1.99 0.68 -23.24
CA ALA A 73 0.66 1.19 -22.89
C ALA A 73 0.27 0.95 -21.42
N SER A 74 0.91 0.01 -20.71
CA SER A 74 0.62 -0.31 -19.30
C SER A 74 1.57 0.35 -18.30
N ILE A 75 2.51 1.19 -18.77
CA ILE A 75 3.39 1.96 -17.88
C ILE A 75 2.54 2.98 -17.11
N GLY A 76 2.43 2.79 -15.79
CA GLY A 76 1.67 3.67 -14.90
C GLY A 76 0.25 3.19 -14.60
N GLU A 77 -0.04 1.88 -14.74
CA GLU A 77 -1.27 1.29 -14.19
C GLU A 77 -1.29 1.43 -12.66
N ALA A 78 -1.89 2.53 -12.23
CA ALA A 78 -2.26 2.88 -10.87
C ALA A 78 -3.73 2.47 -10.62
N VAL A 79 -4.24 2.67 -9.40
CA VAL A 79 -5.68 2.50 -9.11
C VAL A 79 -6.27 3.84 -8.64
N PRO A 80 -6.39 4.84 -9.53
CA PRO A 80 -6.72 6.21 -9.13
C PRO A 80 -8.10 6.34 -8.49
N ALA A 81 -9.04 5.45 -8.83
CA ALA A 81 -10.38 5.50 -8.27
C ALA A 81 -10.42 5.14 -6.78
N HIS A 82 -9.36 4.53 -6.21
CA HIS A 82 -9.38 3.95 -4.86
C HIS A 82 -8.09 4.19 -4.04
N ASP A 83 -7.09 4.92 -4.57
CA ASP A 83 -5.94 5.45 -3.81
C ASP A 83 -5.85 6.97 -4.04
N GLU A 84 -5.79 7.74 -2.97
CA GLU A 84 -5.79 9.22 -2.99
C GLU A 84 -4.61 9.79 -3.79
N ARG A 85 -3.41 9.22 -3.65
CA ARG A 85 -2.21 9.73 -4.32
C ARG A 85 -2.28 9.42 -5.82
N ASP A 86 -2.80 8.25 -6.17
CA ASP A 86 -3.05 7.87 -7.55
C ASP A 86 -4.14 8.77 -8.17
N PHE A 87 -5.19 9.12 -7.40
CA PHE A 87 -6.25 10.05 -7.82
C PHE A 87 -5.69 11.45 -8.14
N GLU A 88 -4.89 12.00 -7.24
CA GLU A 88 -4.25 13.31 -7.43
C GLU A 88 -3.33 13.31 -8.65
N PHE A 89 -2.53 12.26 -8.81
CA PHE A 89 -1.65 12.10 -9.97
C PHE A 89 -2.46 12.00 -11.26
N ALA A 90 -3.48 11.14 -11.31
CA ALA A 90 -4.32 10.97 -12.48
C ALA A 90 -5.07 12.25 -12.85
N THR A 91 -5.61 12.97 -11.86
CA THR A 91 -6.28 14.26 -12.08
C THR A 91 -5.31 15.30 -12.64
N LYS A 92 -4.09 15.37 -12.11
CA LYS A 92 -3.07 16.32 -12.56
C LYS A 92 -2.62 16.08 -14.00
N TYR A 93 -2.57 14.81 -14.43
CA TYR A 93 -2.06 14.41 -15.74
C TYR A 93 -3.16 13.96 -16.71
N ASP A 94 -4.43 14.19 -16.38
CA ASP A 94 -5.60 13.80 -17.20
C ASP A 94 -5.61 12.31 -17.59
N LEU A 95 -5.27 11.45 -16.62
CA LEU A 95 -5.25 10.00 -16.80
C LEU A 95 -6.63 9.39 -16.49
N PRO A 96 -6.98 8.26 -17.12
CA PRO A 96 -8.25 7.59 -16.87
C PRO A 96 -8.45 7.18 -15.40
N ILE A 97 -9.61 7.51 -14.84
CA ILE A 97 -10.05 7.08 -13.51
C ILE A 97 -11.19 6.08 -13.70
N LYS A 98 -10.90 4.79 -13.52
CA LYS A 98 -11.88 3.71 -13.67
C LYS A 98 -12.28 3.15 -12.29
N PRO A 99 -13.52 3.38 -11.83
CA PRO A 99 -14.01 2.79 -10.59
C PRO A 99 -14.25 1.29 -10.76
N VAL A 100 -13.71 0.51 -9.83
CA VAL A 100 -13.85 -0.96 -9.76
C VAL A 100 -14.43 -1.45 -8.44
N VAL A 101 -14.59 -0.57 -7.46
CA VAL A 101 -15.25 -0.85 -6.17
C VAL A 101 -16.44 0.11 -6.02
N ARG A 102 -17.59 -0.43 -5.64
CA ARG A 102 -18.76 0.36 -5.23
C ARG A 102 -18.50 1.01 -3.88
N THR A 103 -18.73 2.31 -3.79
CA THR A 103 -18.49 3.09 -2.56
C THR A 103 -19.80 3.65 -2.00
N SER A 104 -19.77 4.15 -0.77
CA SER A 104 -20.92 4.87 -0.21
C SER A 104 -21.25 6.18 -0.96
N ALA A 105 -20.26 6.76 -1.66
CA ALA A 105 -20.42 7.92 -2.53
C ALA A 105 -20.95 7.57 -3.95
N GLY A 106 -21.15 6.28 -4.25
CA GLY A 106 -21.68 5.77 -5.52
C GLY A 106 -20.69 4.94 -6.34
N ASP A 107 -21.07 4.68 -7.58
CA ASP A 107 -20.33 3.83 -8.54
C ASP A 107 -19.36 4.65 -9.43
N THR A 108 -19.16 5.94 -9.13
CA THR A 108 -18.28 6.86 -9.86
C THR A 108 -17.40 7.65 -8.91
N SER A 109 -16.21 8.06 -9.38
CA SER A 109 -15.24 8.84 -8.60
C SER A 109 -14.97 10.22 -9.22
N PRO A 110 -15.94 11.15 -9.28
CA PRO A 110 -15.69 12.53 -9.73
C PRO A 110 -14.75 13.29 -8.78
N ALA A 111 -13.99 14.24 -9.30
CA ALA A 111 -13.17 15.14 -8.48
C ALA A 111 -14.05 16.11 -7.65
N PRO A 112 -13.58 16.56 -6.48
CA PRO A 112 -12.32 16.20 -5.81
C PRO A 112 -12.37 14.82 -5.14
N TRP A 113 -11.21 14.34 -4.66
CA TRP A 113 -11.13 13.11 -3.86
C TRP A 113 -12.14 13.12 -2.69
N GLN A 114 -12.72 11.96 -2.39
CA GLN A 114 -13.57 11.72 -1.24
C GLN A 114 -13.06 10.49 -0.50
N ASP A 115 -12.99 10.53 0.83
CA ASP A 115 -12.51 9.41 1.65
C ASP A 115 -13.27 8.10 1.38
N ALA A 116 -14.56 8.21 1.01
CA ALA A 116 -15.40 7.08 0.61
C ALA A 116 -14.80 6.25 -0.54
N TYR A 117 -13.95 6.84 -1.39
CA TYR A 117 -13.32 6.15 -2.51
C TYR A 117 -12.31 5.08 -2.10
N GLY A 118 -11.72 5.21 -0.90
CA GLY A 118 -10.83 4.21 -0.31
C GLY A 118 -11.56 3.15 0.53
N GLU A 119 -12.90 3.18 0.59
CA GLU A 119 -13.67 2.18 1.33
C GLU A 119 -13.60 0.81 0.66
N HIS A 120 -13.70 -0.24 1.48
CA HIS A 120 -13.94 -1.58 0.98
C HIS A 120 -15.41 -1.75 0.63
N GLY A 121 -15.69 -2.15 -0.61
CA GLY A 121 -17.04 -2.39 -1.10
C GLY A 121 -17.11 -3.60 -2.02
N GLN A 122 -18.22 -3.70 -2.75
CA GLN A 122 -18.40 -4.76 -3.75
C GLN A 122 -17.72 -4.39 -5.06
N LEU A 123 -17.17 -5.37 -5.75
CA LEU A 123 -16.58 -5.15 -7.07
C LEU A 123 -17.64 -4.80 -8.12
N ILE A 124 -17.28 -3.86 -8.98
CA ILE A 124 -18.01 -3.43 -10.18
C ILE A 124 -17.03 -3.29 -11.35
N ASN A 125 -17.52 -3.34 -12.59
CA ASN A 125 -16.70 -3.15 -13.81
C ASN A 125 -15.47 -4.07 -13.90
N SER A 126 -15.54 -5.23 -13.23
CA SER A 126 -14.48 -6.22 -13.00
C SER A 126 -14.81 -7.59 -13.59
N GLY A 127 -15.92 -7.72 -14.33
CA GLY A 127 -16.23 -8.89 -15.13
C GLY A 127 -16.69 -10.08 -14.26
N GLU A 128 -15.96 -11.19 -14.29
CA GLU A 128 -16.31 -12.40 -13.53
C GLU A 128 -16.28 -12.21 -12.00
N PHE A 129 -15.66 -11.13 -11.53
CA PHE A 129 -15.54 -10.79 -10.11
C PHE A 129 -16.62 -9.81 -9.61
N ASP A 130 -17.50 -9.33 -10.48
CA ASP A 130 -18.53 -8.36 -10.11
C ASP A 130 -19.46 -8.90 -9.01
N GLY A 131 -19.79 -8.05 -8.04
CA GLY A 131 -20.67 -8.36 -6.91
C GLY A 131 -20.00 -9.06 -5.73
N LEU A 132 -18.74 -9.50 -5.86
CA LEU A 132 -17.97 -10.04 -4.74
C LEU A 132 -17.61 -8.93 -3.73
N ASP A 133 -17.63 -9.26 -2.45
CA ASP A 133 -17.09 -8.39 -1.39
C ASP A 133 -15.56 -8.47 -1.35
N PHE A 134 -14.91 -7.64 -0.53
CA PHE A 134 -13.44 -7.57 -0.47
C PHE A 134 -12.77 -8.94 -0.25
N ALA A 135 -13.28 -9.74 0.71
CA ALA A 135 -12.66 -11.02 1.03
C ALA A 135 -12.86 -12.05 -0.10
N GLY A 136 -14.09 -12.18 -0.61
CA GLY A 136 -14.39 -13.08 -1.72
C GLY A 136 -13.68 -12.68 -3.01
N ALA A 137 -13.59 -11.37 -3.28
CA ALA A 137 -12.84 -10.83 -4.40
C ALA A 137 -11.35 -11.12 -4.29
N PHE A 138 -10.75 -10.90 -3.11
CA PHE A 138 -9.34 -11.17 -2.87
C PHE A 138 -9.00 -12.64 -3.14
N ASP A 139 -9.77 -13.57 -2.56
CA ASP A 139 -9.55 -15.02 -2.74
C ASP A 139 -9.80 -15.46 -4.19
N ALA A 140 -10.84 -14.92 -4.85
CA ALA A 140 -11.16 -15.25 -6.24
C ALA A 140 -10.09 -14.75 -7.22
N ILE A 141 -9.61 -13.51 -7.06
CA ILE A 141 -8.55 -12.93 -7.88
C ILE A 141 -7.22 -13.64 -7.62
N GLU A 142 -6.92 -13.99 -6.37
CA GLU A 142 -5.75 -14.79 -6.00
C GLU A 142 -5.76 -16.15 -6.71
N ALA A 143 -6.88 -16.87 -6.64
CA ALA A 143 -7.03 -18.14 -7.35
C ALA A 143 -6.90 -18.00 -8.87
N ALA A 144 -7.48 -16.94 -9.45
CA ALA A 144 -7.40 -16.68 -10.89
C ALA A 144 -5.97 -16.35 -11.35
N LEU A 145 -5.24 -15.53 -10.60
CA LEU A 145 -3.85 -15.16 -10.93
C LEU A 145 -2.89 -16.34 -10.75
N LEU A 146 -3.06 -17.15 -9.70
CA LEU A 146 -2.29 -18.38 -9.51
C LEU A 146 -2.51 -19.36 -10.67
N LYS A 147 -3.76 -19.56 -11.10
CA LYS A 147 -4.10 -20.42 -12.24
C LYS A 147 -3.50 -19.93 -13.56
N LYS A 148 -3.36 -18.62 -13.73
CA LYS A 148 -2.77 -17.99 -14.92
C LYS A 148 -1.25 -17.84 -14.83
N GLU A 149 -0.63 -18.22 -13.71
CA GLU A 149 0.79 -18.00 -13.41
C GLU A 149 1.20 -16.51 -13.48
N LEU A 150 0.24 -15.61 -13.25
CA LEU A 150 0.43 -14.15 -13.28
C LEU A 150 0.55 -13.52 -11.89
N GLY A 151 0.63 -14.32 -10.84
CA GLY A 151 0.84 -13.80 -9.49
C GLY A 151 1.13 -14.86 -8.45
N LYS A 152 1.50 -14.40 -7.26
CA LYS A 152 1.72 -15.23 -6.07
C LYS A 152 1.35 -14.45 -4.81
N SER A 153 0.80 -15.15 -3.81
CA SER A 153 0.56 -14.59 -2.49
C SER A 153 1.86 -14.08 -1.87
N ARG A 154 1.82 -12.91 -1.24
CA ARG A 154 3.00 -12.34 -0.59
C ARG A 154 2.62 -11.58 0.67
N THR A 155 3.26 -11.94 1.77
CA THR A 155 3.25 -11.14 2.99
C THR A 155 4.38 -10.12 2.93
N GLN A 156 4.08 -8.88 3.29
CA GLN A 156 5.05 -7.80 3.39
C GLN A 156 4.97 -7.15 4.76
N PHE A 157 6.06 -6.47 5.14
CA PHE A 157 6.18 -5.72 6.38
C PHE A 157 6.63 -4.31 6.04
N ARG A 158 6.19 -3.33 6.83
CA ARG A 158 6.68 -1.95 6.75
C ARG A 158 8.07 -1.80 7.38
N LEU A 159 8.38 -2.67 8.35
CA LEU A 159 9.65 -2.71 9.10
C LEU A 159 10.89 -2.78 8.21
#